data_AF-A0AA38MNA9-F1
#
_entry.id   AF-A0AA38MNA9-F1
#
_cell.length_a   1.000
_cell.length_b   1.000
_cell.length_c   1.000
_cell.angle_alpha   90.00
_cell.angle_beta   90.00
_cell.angle_gamma   90.00
#
_symmetry.space_group_name_H-M   'P 1'
#
loop_
_entity.id
_entity.type
_entity.pdbx_description
1 polymer ?
#
loop_
_entity_poly.entity_id
_entity_poly.type
_entity_poly.pdbx_seq_one_letter_code
_entity_poly.pdbx_strand_id
1 'polypeptide(L)'
;MSDEDVEIASTPPDVVAGAQAAVESLLPRKSASIYEASYARFLKYCKERNIKKYSENAVLSFFVELANDKKMKSSSLWSHYSMVRSLLHIREKVDISKYLNLRAFLKKHQRENYQAKKSAVLTKHQFLTFLAKTPDEKYLGTKIVLLFGISGACRCDELVKMKVQDIEDHGSIIYVKIPDSKTSAKNLIVQTTSNPTYVTHRWSEMSLGLYQFLKIIQVPVKVDFSK
;
A
#
# COMPACT_ATOMS: atom_id res chain seq x y z
N MET A 1 -23.84 25.84 28.39
CA MET A 1 -22.41 25.79 28.00
C MET A 1 -22.04 24.32 27.97
N SER A 2 -21.65 23.81 26.81
CA SER A 2 -21.08 22.47 26.72
C SER A 2 -19.67 22.48 27.32
N ASP A 3 -19.16 21.32 27.76
CA ASP A 3 -17.80 21.21 28.31
C ASP A 3 -16.73 21.71 27.31
N GLU A 4 -17.03 21.65 26.00
CA GLU A 4 -16.17 22.15 24.93
C GLU A 4 -16.09 23.69 24.87
N ASP A 5 -17.20 24.36 25.17
CA ASP A 5 -17.25 25.83 25.20
C ASP A 5 -16.37 26.39 26.35
N VAL A 6 -16.20 25.60 27.42
CA VAL A 6 -15.37 25.93 28.58
C VAL A 6 -13.88 25.72 28.28
N GLU A 7 -13.54 24.67 27.55
CA GLU A 7 -12.15 24.30 27.21
C GLU A 7 -11.53 25.26 26.18
N ILE A 8 -12.32 25.65 25.15
CA ILE A 8 -11.88 26.64 24.14
C ILE A 8 -11.72 28.03 24.77
N ALA A 9 -12.61 28.43 25.68
CA ALA A 9 -12.54 29.72 26.36
C ALA A 9 -11.32 29.85 27.29
N SER A 10 -10.73 28.72 27.71
CA SER A 10 -9.58 28.67 28.63
C SER A 10 -8.24 28.53 27.91
N THR A 11 -8.23 28.44 26.57
CA THR A 11 -7.03 28.19 25.76
C THR A 11 -6.72 29.40 24.87
N PRO A 12 -5.47 29.90 24.86
CA PRO A 12 -5.08 31.01 23.98
C PRO A 12 -5.33 30.73 22.49
N PRO A 13 -5.74 31.72 21.67
CA PRO A 13 -6.11 31.52 20.27
C PRO A 13 -5.01 30.92 19.39
N ASP A 14 -3.75 31.25 19.64
CA ASP A 14 -2.57 30.71 18.95
C ASP A 14 -2.36 29.23 19.24
N VAL A 15 -2.60 28.80 20.48
CA VAL A 15 -2.55 27.39 20.90
C VAL A 15 -3.71 26.61 20.28
N VAL A 16 -4.92 27.16 20.24
CA VAL A 16 -6.09 26.55 19.57
C VAL A 16 -5.82 26.37 18.08
N ALA A 17 -5.28 27.39 17.40
CA ALA A 17 -4.94 27.31 15.97
C ALA A 17 -3.87 26.24 15.69
N GLY A 18 -2.83 26.16 16.53
CA GLY A 18 -1.81 25.11 16.43
C GLY A 18 -2.39 23.71 16.60
N ALA A 19 -3.30 23.51 17.56
CA ALA A 19 -3.97 22.25 17.79
C ALA A 19 -4.91 21.86 16.62
N GLN A 20 -5.67 22.81 16.09
CA GLN A 20 -6.55 22.58 14.92
C GLN A 20 -5.75 22.18 13.69
N ALA A 21 -4.66 22.88 13.39
CA ALA A 21 -3.77 22.52 12.28
C ALA A 21 -3.18 21.11 12.44
N ALA A 22 -2.82 20.72 13.67
CA ALA A 22 -2.36 19.36 13.96
C ALA A 22 -3.48 18.32 13.71
N VAL A 23 -4.71 18.60 14.15
CA VAL A 23 -5.89 17.74 13.95
C VAL A 23 -6.22 17.56 12.46
N GLU A 24 -6.17 18.62 11.67
CA GLU A 24 -6.38 18.55 10.21
C GLU A 24 -5.32 17.69 9.52
N SER A 25 -4.09 17.67 10.05
CA SER A 25 -3.00 16.85 9.53
C SER A 25 -3.09 15.36 9.89
N LEU A 26 -4.03 14.95 10.74
CA LEU A 26 -4.19 13.55 11.18
C LEU A 26 -4.65 12.61 10.05
N LEU A 27 -5.28 13.14 9.00
CA LEU A 27 -5.69 12.33 7.86
C LEU A 27 -4.48 11.95 6.99
N PRO A 28 -4.30 10.67 6.62
CA PRO A 28 -3.17 10.29 5.79
C PRO A 28 -3.27 10.94 4.41
N ARG A 29 -2.31 11.80 4.06
CA ARG A 29 -2.30 12.58 2.80
C ARG A 29 -2.55 11.73 1.55
N LYS A 30 -1.88 10.57 1.43
CA LYS A 30 -1.98 9.69 0.25
C LYS A 30 -3.36 9.04 0.08
N SER A 31 -4.10 8.82 1.16
CA SER A 31 -5.39 8.12 1.13
C SER A 31 -6.57 8.98 1.56
N ALA A 32 -6.38 10.30 1.74
CA ALA A 32 -7.42 11.22 2.21
C ALA A 32 -8.70 11.12 1.38
N SER A 33 -8.59 11.08 0.04
CA SER A 33 -9.73 10.95 -0.85
C SER A 33 -10.59 9.69 -0.60
N ILE A 34 -9.96 8.58 -0.19
CA ILE A 34 -10.66 7.33 0.13
C ILE A 34 -11.41 7.46 1.45
N TYR A 35 -10.81 8.12 2.44
CA TYR A 35 -11.46 8.41 3.71
C TYR A 35 -12.69 9.29 3.48
N GLU A 36 -12.53 10.37 2.71
CA GLU A 36 -13.63 11.26 2.35
C GLU A 36 -14.76 10.54 1.62
N ALA A 37 -14.44 9.71 0.63
CA ALA A 37 -15.45 8.95 -0.10
C ALA A 37 -16.23 7.98 0.82
N SER A 38 -15.53 7.33 1.77
CA SER A 38 -16.17 6.47 2.76
C SER A 38 -17.09 7.24 3.70
N TYR A 39 -16.67 8.41 4.15
CA TYR A 39 -17.46 9.25 5.05
C TYR A 39 -18.63 9.92 4.34
N ALA A 40 -18.44 10.42 3.12
CA ALA A 40 -19.52 10.95 2.29
C ALA A 40 -20.63 9.91 2.04
N ARG A 41 -20.26 8.63 1.87
CA ARG A 41 -21.23 7.54 1.79
C ARG A 41 -22.04 7.39 3.08
N PHE A 42 -21.41 7.52 4.24
CA PHE A 42 -22.11 7.49 5.54
C PHE A 42 -23.01 8.72 5.71
N LEU A 43 -22.54 9.93 5.38
CA LEU A 43 -23.35 11.15 5.44
C LEU A 43 -24.57 11.08 4.53
N LYS A 44 -24.42 10.52 3.32
CA LYS A 44 -25.55 10.26 2.42
C LYS A 44 -26.60 9.37 3.07
N TYR A 45 -26.17 8.26 3.68
CA TYR A 45 -27.07 7.37 4.43
C TYR A 45 -27.79 8.10 5.56
N CYS A 46 -27.09 8.94 6.32
CA CYS A 46 -27.68 9.73 7.39
C CYS A 46 -28.72 10.73 6.87
N LYS A 47 -28.41 11.42 5.76
CA LYS A 47 -29.30 12.39 5.13
C LYS A 47 -30.59 11.74 4.64
N GLU A 48 -30.49 10.60 3.96
CA GLU A 48 -31.65 9.85 3.43
C GLU A 48 -32.61 9.37 4.54
N ARG A 49 -32.09 9.17 5.76
CA ARG A 49 -32.85 8.65 6.91
C ARG A 49 -33.10 9.71 7.99
N ASN A 50 -32.81 10.98 7.71
CA ASN A 50 -32.97 12.09 8.66
C ASN A 50 -32.26 11.85 10.01
N ILE A 51 -31.11 11.18 10.00
CA ILE A 51 -30.32 10.91 11.20
C ILE A 51 -29.60 12.19 11.61
N LYS A 52 -30.01 12.77 12.74
CA LYS A 52 -29.42 14.00 13.29
C LYS A 52 -28.28 13.77 14.28
N LYS A 53 -28.22 12.57 14.89
CA LYS A 53 -27.21 12.19 15.88
C LYS A 53 -26.54 10.89 15.48
N TYR A 54 -25.21 10.87 15.49
CA TYR A 54 -24.40 9.70 15.15
C TYR A 54 -24.32 8.70 16.31
N SER A 55 -25.47 8.25 16.82
CA SER A 55 -25.55 7.26 17.90
C SER A 55 -25.03 5.88 17.46
N GLU A 56 -24.77 5.00 18.42
CA GLU A 56 -24.38 3.62 18.12
C GLU A 56 -25.38 2.93 17.19
N ASN A 57 -26.69 3.11 17.41
CA ASN A 57 -27.73 2.52 16.57
C ASN A 57 -27.66 3.02 15.12
N ALA A 58 -27.42 4.33 14.91
CA ALA A 58 -27.31 4.91 13.58
C ALA A 58 -26.09 4.41 12.81
N VAL A 59 -24.94 4.27 13.50
CA VAL A 59 -23.72 3.78 12.89
C VAL A 59 -23.81 2.27 12.66
N LEU A 60 -24.32 1.51 13.63
CA LEU A 60 -24.54 0.07 13.51
C LEU A 60 -25.47 -0.26 12.34
N SER A 61 -26.61 0.44 12.20
CA SER A 61 -27.55 0.19 11.10
C SER A 61 -26.92 0.44 9.73
N PHE A 62 -26.04 1.43 9.61
CA PHE A 62 -25.26 1.65 8.39
C PHE A 62 -24.34 0.47 8.08
N PHE A 63 -23.59 -0.03 9.07
CA PHE A 63 -22.70 -1.19 8.86
C PHE A 63 -23.45 -2.49 8.61
N VAL A 64 -24.66 -2.64 9.15
CA VAL A 64 -25.57 -3.75 8.81
C VAL A 64 -26.00 -3.68 7.34
N GLU A 65 -26.39 -2.51 6.82
CA GLU A 65 -26.72 -2.33 5.39
C GLU A 65 -25.51 -2.67 4.50
N LEU A 66 -24.31 -2.19 4.85
CA LEU A 66 -23.11 -2.51 4.09
C LEU A 66 -22.80 -4.01 4.09
N ALA A 67 -22.93 -4.67 5.23
CA ALA A 67 -22.65 -6.09 5.40
C ALA A 67 -23.67 -6.96 4.67
N ASN A 68 -24.96 -6.76 4.95
CA ASN A 68 -26.01 -7.69 4.55
C ASN A 68 -26.58 -7.36 3.17
N ASP A 69 -26.94 -6.09 2.94
CA ASP A 69 -27.63 -5.69 1.71
C ASP A 69 -26.64 -5.57 0.56
N LYS A 70 -25.47 -4.98 0.84
CA LYS A 70 -24.40 -4.80 -0.15
C LYS A 70 -23.39 -5.96 -0.16
N LYS A 71 -23.59 -6.98 0.68
CA LYS A 71 -22.76 -8.19 0.77
C LYS A 71 -21.26 -7.88 0.83
N MET A 72 -20.90 -6.85 1.58
CA MET A 72 -19.52 -6.36 1.62
C MET A 72 -18.60 -7.32 2.39
N LYS A 73 -17.39 -7.51 1.86
CA LYS A 73 -16.36 -8.34 2.51
C LYS A 73 -15.96 -7.75 3.86
N SER A 74 -15.71 -8.63 4.84
CA SER A 74 -15.34 -8.23 6.21
C SER A 74 -14.13 -7.29 6.27
N SER A 75 -13.10 -7.50 5.44
CA SER A 75 -11.93 -6.60 5.39
C SER A 75 -12.28 -5.20 4.88
N SER A 76 -13.15 -5.11 3.87
CA SER A 76 -13.67 -3.84 3.36
C SER A 76 -14.55 -3.14 4.40
N LEU A 77 -15.38 -3.89 5.12
CA LEU A 77 -16.23 -3.37 6.19
C LEU A 77 -15.41 -2.75 7.33
N TRP A 78 -14.36 -3.44 7.79
CA TRP A 78 -13.42 -2.90 8.78
C TRP A 78 -12.65 -1.68 8.25
N SER A 79 -12.33 -1.64 6.96
CA SER A 79 -11.70 -0.46 6.34
C SER A 79 -12.66 0.74 6.37
N HIS A 80 -13.92 0.55 5.99
CA HIS A 80 -14.96 1.57 6.10
C HIS A 80 -15.16 2.03 7.55
N TYR A 81 -15.19 1.10 8.52
CA TYR A 81 -15.24 1.42 9.94
C TYR A 81 -14.08 2.32 10.36
N SER A 82 -12.84 1.97 10.03
CA SER A 82 -11.67 2.79 10.37
C SER A 82 -11.73 4.19 9.75
N MET A 83 -12.14 4.29 8.49
CA MET A 83 -12.24 5.58 7.79
C MET A 83 -13.35 6.47 8.39
N VAL A 84 -14.55 5.91 8.60
CA VAL A 84 -15.67 6.64 9.20
C VAL A 84 -15.35 7.01 10.65
N ARG A 85 -14.73 6.10 11.42
CA ARG A 85 -14.26 6.38 12.78
C ARG A 85 -13.34 7.59 12.83
N SER A 86 -12.31 7.61 11.97
CA SER A 86 -11.34 8.71 11.94
C SER A 86 -12.04 10.04 11.64
N LEU A 87 -12.90 10.09 10.62
CA LEU A 87 -13.55 11.34 10.23
C LEU A 87 -14.63 11.80 11.22
N LEU A 88 -15.39 10.89 11.82
CA LEU A 88 -16.32 11.23 12.92
C LEU A 88 -15.58 11.77 14.14
N HIS A 89 -14.41 11.21 14.48
CA HIS A 89 -13.62 11.70 15.59
C HIS A 89 -13.03 13.09 15.30
N ILE A 90 -12.49 13.30 14.10
CA ILE A 90 -11.83 14.56 13.72
C ILE A 90 -12.84 15.70 13.55
N ARG A 91 -13.97 15.47 12.87
CA ARG A 91 -14.91 16.53 12.48
C ARG A 91 -16.06 16.72 13.45
N GLU A 92 -16.59 15.62 13.95
CA GLU A 92 -17.83 15.60 14.74
C GLU A 92 -17.55 15.33 16.23
N LYS A 93 -16.27 15.12 16.59
CA LYS A 93 -15.81 14.73 17.94
C LYS A 93 -16.51 13.48 18.48
N VAL A 94 -17.02 12.61 17.60
CA VAL A 94 -17.71 11.38 17.99
C VAL A 94 -16.73 10.21 18.01
N ASP A 95 -16.51 9.63 19.19
CA ASP A 95 -15.69 8.42 19.35
C ASP A 95 -16.51 7.13 19.25
N ILE A 96 -16.60 6.58 18.04
CA ILE A 96 -17.30 5.31 17.79
C ILE A 96 -16.54 4.06 18.26
N SER A 97 -15.31 4.16 18.82
CA SER A 97 -14.65 2.96 19.40
C SER A 97 -15.34 2.45 20.65
N LYS A 98 -16.11 3.32 21.31
CA LYS A 98 -16.90 3.01 22.49
C LYS A 98 -18.19 2.24 22.15
N TYR A 99 -18.50 2.09 20.86
CA TYR A 99 -19.71 1.39 20.40
C TYR A 99 -19.48 -0.11 20.40
N LEU A 100 -19.81 -0.75 21.53
CA LEU A 100 -19.57 -2.16 21.79
C LEU A 100 -20.38 -3.09 20.89
N ASN A 101 -21.65 -2.76 20.63
CA ASN A 101 -22.53 -3.53 19.75
C ASN A 101 -22.07 -3.45 18.30
N LEU A 102 -21.66 -2.26 17.85
CA LEU A 102 -21.03 -2.08 16.53
C LEU A 102 -19.80 -2.96 16.37
N ARG A 103 -18.87 -2.91 17.35
CA ARG A 103 -17.65 -3.72 17.29
C ARG A 103 -17.93 -5.22 17.39
N ALA A 104 -18.88 -5.62 18.23
CA ALA A 104 -19.32 -7.00 18.36
C ALA A 104 -19.88 -7.52 17.04
N PHE A 105 -20.74 -6.74 16.37
CA PHE A 105 -21.27 -7.04 15.04
C PHE A 105 -20.15 -7.22 14.00
N LEU A 106 -19.22 -6.26 13.88
CA LEU A 106 -18.11 -6.32 12.92
C LEU A 106 -17.21 -7.54 13.16
N LYS A 107 -16.91 -7.86 14.43
CA LYS A 107 -16.12 -9.05 14.80
C LYS A 107 -16.85 -10.34 14.48
N LYS A 108 -18.15 -10.42 14.78
CA LYS A 108 -18.99 -11.59 14.46
C LYS A 108 -19.02 -11.81 12.95
N HIS A 109 -19.36 -10.77 12.18
CA HIS A 109 -19.37 -10.83 10.72
C HIS A 109 -18.00 -11.22 10.13
N GLN A 110 -16.90 -10.75 10.73
CA GLN A 110 -15.56 -11.17 10.32
C GLN A 110 -15.33 -12.66 10.54
N ARG A 111 -15.67 -13.21 11.71
CA ARG A 111 -15.47 -14.65 11.98
C ARG A 111 -16.27 -15.54 11.03
N GLU A 112 -17.49 -15.13 10.71
CA GLU A 112 -18.40 -15.93 9.88
C GLU A 112 -18.08 -15.84 8.38
N ASN A 113 -17.62 -14.67 7.90
CA ASN A 113 -17.54 -14.38 6.46
C ASN A 113 -16.12 -14.11 5.94
N TYR A 114 -15.09 -14.11 6.80
CA TYR A 114 -13.72 -13.84 6.36
C TYR A 114 -13.01 -15.10 5.88
N GLN A 115 -12.53 -15.04 4.64
CA GLN A 115 -11.60 -16.01 4.07
C GLN A 115 -10.35 -15.27 3.59
N ALA A 116 -9.17 -15.73 4.03
CA ALA A 116 -7.92 -15.10 3.67
C ALA A 116 -7.65 -15.29 2.17
N LYS A 117 -7.70 -14.19 1.40
CA LYS A 117 -7.29 -14.21 -0.02
C LYS A 117 -5.79 -13.89 -0.10
N LYS A 118 -5.01 -14.82 -0.64
CA LYS A 118 -3.61 -14.57 -1.01
C LYS A 118 -3.52 -14.28 -2.51
N SER A 119 -2.50 -13.51 -2.91
CA SER A 119 -2.16 -13.37 -4.32
C SER A 119 -1.68 -14.71 -4.87
N ALA A 120 -1.82 -14.90 -6.18
CA ALA A 120 -1.19 -16.03 -6.85
C ALA A 120 0.33 -16.00 -6.57
N VAL A 121 0.89 -17.18 -6.29
CA VAL A 121 2.33 -17.32 -6.06
C VAL A 121 2.98 -17.55 -7.42
N LEU A 122 3.86 -16.62 -7.83
CA LEU A 122 4.66 -16.80 -9.03
C LEU A 122 5.68 -17.90 -8.78
N THR A 123 5.56 -19.02 -9.49
CA THR A 123 6.48 -20.14 -9.30
C THR A 123 7.81 -19.91 -9.99
N LYS A 124 8.86 -20.60 -9.53
CA LYS A 124 10.19 -20.56 -10.15
C LYS A 124 10.13 -20.91 -11.65
N HIS A 125 9.37 -21.93 -12.02
CA HIS A 125 9.22 -22.33 -13.42
C HIS A 125 8.56 -21.25 -14.26
N GLN A 126 7.48 -20.63 -13.76
CA GLN A 126 6.81 -19.52 -14.44
C GLN A 126 7.74 -18.31 -14.60
N PHE A 127 8.50 -17.97 -13.55
CA PHE A 127 9.48 -16.89 -13.57
C PHE A 127 10.57 -17.13 -14.63
N LEU A 128 11.24 -18.28 -14.59
CA LEU A 128 12.31 -18.61 -15.55
C LEU A 128 11.78 -18.70 -16.99
N THR A 129 10.60 -19.29 -17.17
CA THR A 129 9.95 -19.38 -18.49
C THR A 129 9.62 -18.00 -19.03
N PHE A 130 9.10 -17.10 -18.19
CA PHE A 130 8.83 -15.72 -18.57
C PHE A 130 10.11 -15.00 -19.01
N LEU A 131 11.19 -15.10 -18.22
CA LEU A 131 12.47 -14.47 -18.57
C LEU A 131 13.07 -15.01 -19.87
N ALA A 132 13.04 -16.32 -20.07
CA ALA A 132 13.71 -16.96 -21.20
C ALA A 132 12.93 -16.89 -22.51
N LYS A 133 11.59 -16.99 -22.46
CA LYS A 133 10.76 -17.20 -23.67
C LYS A 133 10.00 -15.97 -24.15
N THR A 134 9.82 -14.93 -23.32
CA THR A 134 9.11 -13.73 -23.77
C THR A 134 10.03 -12.78 -24.52
N PRO A 135 9.55 -12.10 -25.58
CA PRO A 135 10.39 -11.22 -26.41
C PRO A 135 10.76 -9.93 -25.66
N ASP A 136 12.03 -9.55 -25.74
CA ASP A 136 12.56 -8.37 -25.04
C ASP A 136 12.03 -7.06 -25.62
N GLU A 137 11.83 -6.99 -26.94
CA GLU A 137 11.23 -5.83 -27.63
C GLU A 137 9.93 -5.34 -26.98
N LYS A 138 9.16 -6.26 -26.39
CA LYS A 138 7.89 -5.96 -25.72
C LYS A 138 7.96 -6.00 -24.19
N TYR A 139 8.77 -6.89 -23.62
CA TYR A 139 8.72 -7.21 -22.18
C TYR A 139 10.00 -6.90 -21.41
N LEU A 140 11.04 -6.33 -22.03
CA LEU A 140 12.31 -6.05 -21.35
C LEU A 140 12.11 -5.29 -20.03
N GLY A 141 11.38 -4.17 -20.06
CA GLY A 141 11.09 -3.40 -18.84
C GLY A 141 10.39 -4.21 -17.75
N THR A 142 9.42 -5.05 -18.12
CA THR A 142 8.71 -5.94 -17.18
C THR A 142 9.65 -7.00 -16.59
N LYS A 143 10.57 -7.56 -17.38
CA LYS A 143 11.58 -8.51 -16.90
C LYS A 143 12.50 -7.86 -15.87
N ILE A 144 12.96 -6.64 -16.13
CA ILE A 144 13.79 -5.85 -15.20
C ILE A 144 13.03 -5.60 -13.89
N VAL A 145 11.81 -5.07 -13.97
CA VAL A 145 10.98 -4.76 -12.80
C VAL A 145 10.70 -6.02 -11.97
N LEU A 146 10.46 -7.16 -12.63
CA LEU A 146 10.25 -8.43 -11.96
C LEU A 146 11.52 -8.91 -11.24
N LEU A 147 12.69 -8.77 -11.87
CA LEU A 147 13.97 -9.15 -11.28
C LEU A 147 14.29 -8.32 -10.03
N PHE A 148 14.10 -7.00 -10.09
CA PHE A 148 14.27 -6.11 -8.93
C PHE A 148 13.23 -6.39 -7.85
N GLY A 149 11.96 -6.60 -8.23
CA GLY A 149 10.89 -6.94 -7.31
C GLY A 149 11.19 -8.18 -6.49
N ILE A 150 11.68 -9.25 -7.13
CA ILE A 150 12.02 -10.50 -6.45
C ILE A 150 13.34 -10.37 -5.68
N SER A 151 14.39 -9.82 -6.29
CA SER A 151 15.73 -9.76 -5.67
C SER A 151 15.77 -8.83 -4.47
N GLY A 152 15.07 -7.68 -4.53
CA GLY A 152 15.02 -6.71 -3.45
C GLY A 152 13.82 -6.85 -2.52
N ALA A 153 12.90 -7.80 -2.80
CA ALA A 153 11.58 -7.87 -2.18
C ALA A 153 10.85 -6.50 -2.21
N CYS A 154 10.99 -5.79 -3.33
CA CYS A 154 10.52 -4.42 -3.49
C CYS A 154 8.99 -4.39 -3.64
N ARG A 155 8.36 -3.42 -2.98
CA ARG A 155 6.94 -3.11 -3.20
C ARG A 155 6.77 -2.39 -4.54
N CYS A 156 5.58 -2.48 -5.13
CA CYS A 156 5.29 -1.77 -6.39
C CYS A 156 5.53 -0.25 -6.27
N ASP A 157 5.17 0.36 -5.14
CA ASP A 157 5.39 1.81 -4.93
C ASP A 157 6.88 2.18 -4.89
N GLU A 158 7.74 1.28 -4.40
CA GLU A 158 9.20 1.45 -4.36
C GLU A 158 9.78 1.32 -5.78
N LEU A 159 9.32 0.34 -6.56
CA LEU A 159 9.74 0.13 -7.96
C LEU A 159 9.32 1.29 -8.88
N VAL A 160 8.12 1.84 -8.71
CA VAL A 160 7.61 2.95 -9.54
C VAL A 160 8.35 4.25 -9.28
N LYS A 161 8.88 4.44 -8.07
CA LYS A 161 9.61 5.66 -7.69
C LYS A 161 11.11 5.59 -7.99
N MET A 162 11.62 4.41 -8.33
CA MET A 162 13.02 4.18 -8.66
C MET A 162 13.42 4.93 -9.93
N LYS A 163 14.53 5.65 -9.88
CA LYS A 163 15.08 6.41 -11.00
C LYS A 163 16.41 5.84 -11.44
N VAL A 164 16.84 6.19 -12.66
CA VAL A 164 18.14 5.77 -13.20
C VAL A 164 19.30 6.22 -12.30
N GLN A 165 19.22 7.43 -11.72
CA GLN A 165 20.19 7.95 -10.76
C GLN A 165 20.31 7.14 -9.46
N ASP A 166 19.33 6.28 -9.16
CA ASP A 166 19.37 5.39 -8.00
C ASP A 166 20.13 4.08 -8.31
N ILE A 167 20.62 3.92 -9.54
CA ILE A 167 21.35 2.76 -10.03
C ILE A 167 22.80 3.16 -10.29
N GLU A 168 23.73 2.45 -9.65
CA GLU A 168 25.16 2.61 -9.82
C GLU A 168 25.75 1.31 -10.41
N ASP A 169 26.50 1.44 -11.50
CA ASP A 169 27.22 0.34 -12.12
C ASP A 169 28.69 0.35 -11.68
N HIS A 170 29.08 -0.68 -10.95
CA HIS A 170 30.45 -0.94 -10.50
C HIS A 170 31.11 -2.09 -11.31
N GLY A 171 30.59 -2.34 -12.51
CA GLY A 171 31.08 -3.32 -13.49
C GLY A 171 30.68 -4.76 -13.17
N SER A 172 31.23 -5.30 -12.08
CA SER A 172 30.92 -6.64 -11.57
C SER A 172 29.71 -6.67 -10.61
N ILE A 173 29.19 -5.49 -10.29
CA ILE A 173 28.06 -5.30 -9.38
C ILE A 173 27.24 -4.11 -9.87
N ILE A 174 25.93 -4.29 -9.91
CA ILE A 174 24.96 -3.21 -10.01
C ILE A 174 24.41 -2.96 -8.61
N TYR A 175 24.63 -1.75 -8.10
CA TYR A 175 24.09 -1.29 -6.84
C TYR A 175 22.83 -0.47 -7.12
N VAL A 176 21.74 -0.78 -6.43
CA VAL A 176 20.44 -0.11 -6.61
C VAL A 176 19.94 0.38 -5.27
N LYS A 177 19.82 1.70 -5.13
CA LYS A 177 19.21 2.34 -3.98
C LYS A 177 17.69 2.28 -4.11
N ILE A 178 17.00 1.76 -3.09
CA ILE A 178 15.54 1.67 -3.11
C ILE A 178 14.97 2.95 -2.47
N PRO A 179 14.26 3.80 -3.23
CA PRO A 179 13.75 5.06 -2.70
C PRO A 179 12.54 4.84 -1.78
N ASP A 180 12.36 5.77 -0.83
CA ASP A 180 11.11 5.98 -0.09
C ASP A 180 10.52 4.72 0.58
N SER A 181 11.39 3.91 1.16
CA SER A 181 10.99 2.74 1.95
C SER A 181 10.26 3.20 3.21
N LYS A 182 8.98 2.82 3.35
CA LYS A 182 8.15 3.08 4.56
C LYS A 182 8.78 2.62 5.89
N THR A 183 9.83 1.81 5.83
CA THR A 183 10.52 1.21 6.99
C THR A 183 11.99 1.08 6.61
N SER A 184 12.82 2.07 6.99
CA SER A 184 14.30 2.17 6.82
C SER A 184 14.87 1.99 5.41
N ALA A 185 15.81 2.85 5.01
CA ALA A 185 16.45 2.80 3.69
C ALA A 185 16.95 1.38 3.36
N LYS A 186 16.56 0.87 2.20
CA LYS A 186 16.98 -0.43 1.69
C LYS A 186 17.85 -0.24 0.46
N ASN A 187 18.86 -1.09 0.32
CA ASN A 187 19.71 -1.14 -0.86
C ASN A 187 19.70 -2.56 -1.40
N LEU A 188 19.69 -2.69 -2.73
CA LEU A 188 19.80 -3.94 -3.44
C LEU A 188 21.18 -3.98 -4.10
N ILE A 189 21.90 -5.08 -3.91
CA ILE A 189 23.18 -5.34 -4.57
C ILE A 189 22.98 -6.53 -5.51
N VAL A 190 23.23 -6.34 -6.80
CA VAL A 190 23.13 -7.37 -7.81
C VAL A 190 24.52 -7.63 -8.37
N GLN A 191 25.06 -8.84 -8.19
CA GLN A 191 26.35 -9.21 -8.77
C GLN A 191 26.18 -9.61 -10.25
N THR A 192 27.01 -9.06 -11.12
CA THR A 192 27.11 -9.39 -12.54
C THR A 192 28.32 -10.30 -12.73
N THR A 193 28.17 -11.61 -12.51
CA THR A 193 29.30 -12.53 -12.71
C THR A 193 29.51 -12.81 -14.20
N SER A 194 30.76 -12.64 -14.65
CA SER A 194 31.26 -13.19 -15.92
C SER A 194 31.70 -14.66 -15.78
N ASN A 195 31.69 -15.25 -14.57
CA ASN A 195 32.08 -16.64 -14.33
C ASN A 195 31.26 -17.29 -13.18
N PRO A 196 30.61 -18.47 -13.37
CA PRO A 196 29.55 -18.96 -12.48
C PRO A 196 30.01 -19.78 -11.25
N THR A 197 31.28 -19.78 -10.85
CA THR A 197 31.80 -20.86 -9.99
C THR A 197 31.73 -20.69 -8.48
N TYR A 198 31.19 -19.60 -7.92
CA TYR A 198 30.97 -19.53 -6.46
C TYR A 198 29.62 -18.94 -6.12
N VAL A 199 28.64 -19.83 -5.94
CA VAL A 199 27.35 -19.46 -5.38
C VAL A 199 27.09 -20.36 -4.17
N THR A 200 27.15 -19.76 -2.98
CA THR A 200 26.86 -20.43 -1.72
C THR A 200 25.42 -20.98 -1.74
N HIS A 201 25.22 -22.11 -1.04
CA HIS A 201 24.14 -23.10 -1.16
C HIS A 201 22.67 -22.61 -1.08
N ARG A 202 22.40 -21.30 -0.96
CA ARG A 202 21.04 -20.73 -0.99
C ARG A 202 20.74 -19.89 -2.25
N TRP A 203 21.72 -19.70 -3.13
CA TRP A 203 21.64 -18.77 -4.26
C TRP A 203 21.91 -19.41 -5.64
N SER A 204 22.26 -20.69 -5.70
CA SER A 204 22.71 -21.37 -6.94
C SER A 204 21.66 -21.45 -8.05
N GLU A 205 20.40 -21.13 -7.75
CA GLU A 205 19.29 -21.26 -8.69
C GLU A 205 18.76 -19.90 -9.20
N MET A 206 19.04 -18.80 -8.48
CA MET A 206 18.80 -17.43 -8.97
C MET A 206 19.86 -17.00 -9.99
N SER A 207 21.07 -17.58 -9.90
CA SER A 207 22.14 -17.36 -10.85
C SER A 207 21.76 -17.73 -12.28
N LEU A 208 20.88 -18.72 -12.51
CA LEU A 208 20.46 -19.10 -13.87
C LEU A 208 19.59 -18.02 -14.53
N GLY A 209 18.65 -17.43 -13.78
CA GLY A 209 17.79 -16.35 -14.28
C GLY A 209 18.55 -15.05 -14.52
N LEU A 210 19.52 -14.74 -13.64
CA LEU A 210 20.48 -13.64 -13.81
C LEU A 210 21.48 -13.90 -14.95
N TYR A 211 21.91 -15.13 -15.15
CA TYR A 211 22.77 -15.52 -16.28
C TYR A 211 22.03 -15.40 -17.62
N GLN A 212 20.73 -15.75 -17.65
CA GLN A 212 19.87 -15.48 -18.81
C GLN A 212 19.74 -13.96 -19.07
N PHE A 213 19.60 -13.16 -18.01
CA PHE A 213 19.59 -11.70 -18.09
C PHE A 213 20.90 -11.12 -18.64
N LEU A 214 22.05 -11.64 -18.18
CA LEU A 214 23.38 -11.22 -18.67
C LEU A 214 23.63 -11.63 -20.13
N LYS A 215 23.11 -12.77 -20.59
CA LYS A 215 23.10 -13.14 -22.02
C LYS A 215 22.23 -12.22 -22.87
N ILE A 216 21.15 -11.67 -22.31
CA ILE A 216 20.26 -10.71 -22.98
C ILE A 216 20.93 -9.32 -23.07
N ILE A 217 21.74 -8.91 -22.09
CA ILE A 217 22.50 -7.65 -22.17
C ILE A 217 23.66 -7.74 -23.18
N GLN A 218 24.14 -8.95 -23.51
CA GLN A 218 25.07 -9.18 -24.63
C GLN A 218 24.40 -9.13 -26.02
N VAL A 219 23.35 -8.33 -26.20
CA VAL A 219 22.91 -7.91 -27.55
C VAL A 219 23.98 -6.98 -28.11
N PRO A 220 24.60 -7.28 -29.26
CA PRO A 220 25.57 -6.39 -29.88
C PRO A 220 24.83 -5.15 -30.38
N VAL A 221 24.87 -4.07 -29.60
CA VAL A 221 24.56 -2.75 -30.14
C VAL A 221 25.73 -2.36 -31.02
N LYS A 222 25.61 -2.56 -32.33
CA LYS A 222 26.43 -1.84 -33.31
C LYS A 222 26.07 -0.36 -33.19
N VAL A 223 26.84 0.37 -32.39
CA VAL A 223 26.87 1.83 -32.49
C VAL A 223 27.90 2.15 -33.57
N ASP A 224 27.41 2.40 -34.78
CA ASP A 224 28.22 2.93 -35.87
C ASP A 224 28.44 4.42 -35.61
N PHE A 225 29.68 4.80 -35.25
CA PHE A 225 30.11 6.19 -35.28
C PHE A 225 30.76 6.46 -36.62
N SER A 226 29.95 6.87 -37.61
CA SER A 226 30.42 7.45 -38.85
C SER A 226 29.60 8.68 -39.25
N LYS A 227 29.92 9.81 -38.62
CA LYS A 227 30.28 11.12 -39.20
C LYS A 227 30.12 12.24 -38.18
#